data_AF-E3ZPY0-F1
#
_entry.id   AF-E3ZPY0-F1
#
_cell.length_a   1.000
_cell.length_b   1.000
_cell.length_c   1.000
_cell.angle_alpha   90.00
_cell.angle_beta   90.00
_cell.angle_gamma   90.00
#
_symmetry.space_group_name_H-M   'P 1'
#
loop_
_entity.id
_entity.type
_entity.pdbx_description
1 polymer ?
#
loop_
_entity_poly.entity_id
_entity_poly.type
_entity_poly.pdbx_seq_one_letter_code
_entity_poly.pdbx_strand_id
1 'polypeptide(L)' 'MKMSKPAYIVLLVVGLVFVFLGLSNIGISIFWDFSDLENLMVGLLLIIIGAITLRIRYSFKKRG' A
#
# COMPACT_ATOMS: atom_id res chain seq x y z
N MET A 1 -18.01 -14.43 -5.84
CA MET A 1 -17.34 -15.18 -4.75
C MET A 1 -17.52 -14.42 -3.45
N LYS A 2 -18.15 -15.01 -2.43
CA LYS A 2 -18.18 -14.41 -1.09
C LYS A 2 -16.80 -14.59 -0.46
N MET A 3 -16.10 -13.49 -0.20
CA MET A 3 -14.80 -13.51 0.45
C MET A 3 -14.97 -13.72 1.95
N SER A 4 -14.16 -14.56 2.57
CA SER A 4 -14.25 -14.80 4.01
C SER A 4 -13.88 -13.53 4.80
N LYS A 5 -14.55 -13.27 5.93
CA LYS A 5 -14.22 -12.16 6.85
C LYS A 5 -12.71 -12.04 7.16
N PRO A 6 -11.97 -13.14 7.46
CA PRO A 6 -10.53 -13.04 7.71
C PRO A 6 -9.75 -12.57 6.47
N ALA A 7 -10.05 -13.08 5.28
CA ALA A 7 -9.35 -12.65 4.06
C ALA A 7 -9.55 -11.15 3.75
N TYR A 8 -10.71 -10.60 4.09
CA TYR A 8 -10.99 -9.17 3.94
C TYR A 8 -10.20 -8.28 4.90
N ILE A 9 -9.97 -8.75 6.13
CA ILE A 9 -9.12 -8.07 7.11
C ILE A 9 -7.66 -8.16 6.70
N VAL A 10 -7.20 -9.32 6.22
CA VAL A 10 -5.84 -9.49 5.70
C VAL A 10 -5.56 -8.52 4.55
N LEU A 11 -6.46 -8.39 3.58
CA LEU A 11 -6.30 -7.41 2.50
C LEU A 11 -6.21 -5.96 3.00
N LEU A 12 -6.91 -5.62 4.08
CA LEU A 12 -6.83 -4.29 4.68
C LEU A 12 -5.43 -4.07 5.26
N VAL A 13 -4.99 -5.00 6.11
CA VAL A 13 -3.72 -4.90 6.82
C VAL A 13 -2.57 -4.85 5.82
N VAL A 14 -2.56 -5.76 4.84
CA VAL A 14 -1.53 -5.81 3.80
C VAL A 14 -1.49 -4.50 3.00
N GLY A 15 -2.66 -3.99 2.57
CA GLY A 15 -2.72 -2.72 1.85
C GLY A 15 -2.19 -1.54 2.66
N LEU A 16 -2.53 -1.46 3.95
CA LEU A 16 -2.03 -0.42 4.85
C LEU A 16 -0.53 -0.53 5.11
N VAL A 17 0.00 -1.75 5.26
CA VAL A 17 1.46 -1.98 5.42
C VAL A 17 2.23 -1.48 4.20
N PHE A 18 1.76 -1.78 2.98
CA PHE A 18 2.40 -1.27 1.76
C PHE A 18 2.36 0.26 1.69
N VAL A 19 1.24 0.88 2.05
CA VAL A 19 1.15 2.35 2.09
C VAL A 19 2.12 2.93 3.12
N PHE A 20 2.19 2.35 4.32
CA PHE A 20 3.08 2.80 5.38
C PHE A 20 4.55 2.69 4.99
N LEU A 21 4.96 1.56 4.40
CA LEU A 21 6.32 1.38 3.89
C LEU A 21 6.63 2.36 2.75
N GLY A 22 5.68 2.57 1.84
CA GLY A 22 5.83 3.55 0.75
C GLY A 22 6.03 4.97 1.26
N LEU A 23 5.20 5.43 2.21
CA LEU A 23 5.34 6.74 2.85
C LEU A 23 6.66 6.86 3.61
N SER A 24 7.11 5.80 4.27
CA SER A 24 8.39 5.78 4.98
C SER A 24 9.56 5.96 4.00
N ASN A 25 9.57 5.24 2.89
CA ASN A 25 10.63 5.37 1.87
C ASN A 25 10.63 6.74 1.19
N ILE A 26 9.45 7.30 0.90
CA ILE A 26 9.32 8.67 0.41
C ILE A 26 9.84 9.67 1.45
N GLY A 27 9.47 9.48 2.72
CA GLY A 27 9.94 10.32 3.83
C GLY A 27 11.45 10.27 4.01
N ILE A 28 12.07 9.10 3.91
CA ILE A 28 13.53 8.94 3.95
C ILE A 28 14.17 9.70 2.79
N SER A 29 13.65 9.54 1.57
CA SER A 29 14.16 10.27 0.40
C SER A 29 14.00 11.80 0.52
N ILE A 30 12.92 12.29 1.14
CA ILE A 30 12.63 13.73 1.25
C ILE A 30 13.29 14.38 2.48
N PHE A 31 13.55 13.66 3.57
CA PHE A 31 14.00 14.28 4.82
C PHE A 31 15.39 13.82 5.28
N TRP A 32 15.88 12.69 4.78
CA TRP A 32 17.12 12.08 5.27
C TRP A 32 18.17 11.92 4.16
N ASP A 33 17.77 11.42 2.98
CA ASP A 33 18.68 11.14 1.86
C ASP A 33 18.13 11.66 0.52
N PHE A 34 18.30 12.98 0.31
CA PHE A 34 17.79 13.73 -0.84
C PHE A 34 18.37 13.30 -2.19
N SER A 35 19.54 12.64 -2.16
CA SER A 35 20.23 12.14 -3.35
C SER A 35 19.64 10.83 -3.88
N ASP A 36 18.87 10.14 -3.04
CA ASP A 36 18.56 8.74 -3.26
C ASP A 36 17.21 8.57 -3.98
N LEU A 37 17.27 8.76 -5.31
CA LEU A 37 16.14 8.60 -6.22
C LEU A 37 15.52 7.19 -6.15
N GLU A 38 16.33 6.18 -5.81
CA GLU A 38 15.88 4.80 -5.65
C GLU A 38 14.81 4.69 -4.55
N ASN A 39 15.02 5.35 -3.41
CA ASN A 39 14.07 5.33 -2.29
C ASN A 39 12.74 5.97 -2.66
N LEU A 40 12.77 7.06 -3.44
CA LEU A 40 11.57 7.70 -3.96
C LEU A 40 10.81 6.75 -4.91
N MET A 41 11.52 6.10 -5.83
CA MET A 41 10.93 5.20 -6.82
C MET A 41 10.32 3.95 -6.15
N VAL A 42 11.03 3.34 -5.20
CA VAL A 42 10.54 2.22 -4.40
C VAL A 42 9.34 2.65 -3.57
N GLY A 43 9.41 3.83 -2.94
CA GLY A 43 8.31 4.38 -2.15
C GLY A 43 7.03 4.56 -2.98
N LEU A 44 7.13 5.15 -4.16
CA LEU A 44 6.01 5.30 -5.09
C LEU A 44 5.43 3.96 -5.55
N LEU A 45 6.28 2.97 -5.83
CA LEU A 45 5.84 1.63 -6.21
C LEU A 45 5.03 0.96 -5.08
N LEU A 46 5.51 1.07 -3.84
CA LEU A 46 4.83 0.53 -2.66
C LEU A 46 3.47 1.22 -2.42
N ILE A 47 3.39 2.54 -2.63
CA ILE A 47 2.12 3.29 -2.58
C ILE A 47 1.14 2.76 -3.63
N ILE A 48 1.58 2.56 -4.87
CA ILE A 48 0.73 2.06 -5.95
C ILE A 48 0.18 0.68 -5.61
N ILE A 49 1.04 -0.24 -5.15
CA ILE A 49 0.65 -1.59 -4.76
C ILE A 49 -0.37 -1.53 -3.61
N GLY A 50 -0.07 -0.79 -2.55
CA GLY A 50 -0.98 -0.64 -1.40
C GLY A 50 -2.33 -0.05 -1.79
N ALA A 51 -2.35 0.99 -2.63
CA ALA A 51 -3.57 1.59 -3.16
C ALA A 51 -4.39 0.62 -4.01
N ILE A 52 -3.74 -0.18 -4.87
CA ILE A 52 -4.40 -1.22 -5.66
C ILE A 52 -5.01 -2.28 -4.75
N THR A 53 -4.28 -2.77 -3.75
CA THR A 53 -4.79 -3.76 -2.78
C THR A 53 -6.02 -3.23 -2.05
N LEU A 54 -5.99 -1.99 -1.58
CA LEU A 54 -7.13 -1.34 -0.92
C LEU A 54 -8.32 -1.13 -1.87
N ARG A 55 -8.06 -0.77 -3.14
CA ARG A 55 -9.10 -0.59 -4.16
C ARG A 55 -9.77 -1.91 -4.55
N ILE A 56 -8.99 -2.99 -4.66
CA ILE A 56 -9.49 -4.35 -4.88
C ILE A 56 -10.39 -4.77 -3.71
N ARG A 57 -9.90 -4.58 -2.47
CA ARG A 57 -10.69 -4.84 -1.26
C ARG A 57 -12.01 -4.05 -1.25
N TYR A 58 -11.96 -2.76 -1.58
CA TYR A 58 -13.16 -1.92 -1.65
C TYR A 58 -14.16 -2.41 -2.71
N SER A 59 -13.66 -2.79 -3.89
CA SER A 59 -14.47 -3.35 -4.97
C SER A 59 -15.16 -4.65 -4.57
N PHE A 60 -14.49 -5.51 -3.81
CA PHE A 60 -15.11 -6.72 -3.24
C PHE A 60 -16.15 -6.41 -2.18
N LYS A 61 -15.93 -5.40 -1.32
CA LYS A 61 -16.94 -4.96 -0.33
C LYS A 61 -18.23 -4.50 -1.01
N LYS A 62 -18.12 -3.75 -2.11
CA LYS A 62 -19.28 -3.20 -2.85
C LYS A 62 -20.10 -4.26 -3.59
N ARG A 63 -19.51 -5.43 -3.89
CA ARG A 63 -20.17 -6.55 -4.58
C ARG A 63 -20.81 -7.57 -3.61
N GLY A 64 -20.68 -7.37 -2.31
CA GLY A 64 -21.15 -8.28 -1.25
C GLY A 64 -22.46 -7.83 -0.62
#